data_AF-A0A7S4KCQ9-F1
#
_entry.id   AF-A0A7S4KCQ9-F1
#
_cell.length_a   1.000
_cell.length_b   1.000
_cell.length_c   1.000
_cell.angle_alpha   90.00
_cell.angle_beta   90.00
_cell.angle_gamma   90.00
#
_symmetry.space_group_name_H-M   'P 1'
#
loop_
_entity.id
_entity.type
_entity.pdbx_description
1 polymer ?
#
loop_
_entity_poly.entity_id
_entity_poly.type
_entity_poly.pdbx_seq_one_letter_code
_entity_poly.pdbx_strand_id
1 'polypeptide(L)'
;MSDQTPPLVSRSIHHAARVTVAFSLVYTSTLVLQIVVKKTLLRKARKENKAFHRYSSANMRNADRLVTNLMEWSPVFLAPLWSLAMTDRLGGSTVTAAWAYVACRGAYVVLQVKHGVAEDGNNVPLWASTFPAYGCLLYLLGKSVPLLWDVS
;
A
#
# COMPACT_ATOMS: atom_id res chain seq x y z
N MET A 1 -40.30 -23.53 7.55
CA MET A 1 -38.83 -23.49 7.70
C MET A 1 -38.31 -22.59 6.60
N SER A 2 -37.92 -21.35 6.92
CA SER A 2 -37.25 -20.50 5.93
C SER A 2 -35.87 -21.08 5.71
N ASP A 3 -35.57 -21.46 4.49
CA ASP A 3 -34.25 -21.90 4.07
C ASP A 3 -33.30 -20.70 4.17
N GLN A 4 -32.68 -20.54 5.34
CA GLN A 4 -31.61 -19.56 5.55
C GLN A 4 -30.32 -20.15 4.98
N THR A 5 -30.25 -20.30 3.66
CA THR A 5 -28.96 -20.39 3.00
C THR A 5 -28.19 -19.11 3.34
N PRO A 6 -27.03 -19.19 4.04
CA PRO A 6 -26.23 -18.00 4.27
C PRO A 6 -25.94 -17.34 2.92
N PRO A 7 -25.95 -16.00 2.81
CA PRO A 7 -25.62 -15.34 1.56
C PRO A 7 -24.25 -15.86 1.14
N LEU A 8 -24.20 -16.53 -0.03
CA LEU A 8 -22.94 -16.96 -0.64
C LEU A 8 -22.10 -15.71 -0.82
N VAL A 9 -21.14 -15.50 0.08
CA VAL A 9 -20.19 -14.39 0.00
C VAL A 9 -19.55 -14.50 -1.37
N SER A 10 -19.76 -13.48 -2.21
CA SER A 10 -19.25 -13.51 -3.57
C SER A 10 -17.74 -13.76 -3.57
N ARG A 11 -17.26 -14.52 -4.55
CA ARG A 11 -15.81 -14.74 -4.77
C ARG A 11 -15.05 -13.41 -4.87
N SER A 12 -15.68 -12.37 -5.43
CA SER A 12 -15.14 -11.01 -5.52
C SER A 12 -14.83 -10.42 -4.14
N ILE A 13 -15.73 -10.60 -3.16
CA ILE A 13 -15.52 -10.15 -1.78
C ILE A 13 -14.36 -10.90 -1.12
N HIS A 14 -14.27 -12.21 -1.32
CA HIS A 14 -13.13 -12.99 -0.82
C HIS A 14 -11.80 -12.56 -1.44
N HIS A 15 -11.77 -12.23 -2.73
CA HIS A 15 -10.57 -11.69 -3.38
C HIS A 15 -10.17 -10.35 -2.79
N ALA A 16 -11.11 -9.41 -2.64
CA ALA A 16 -10.86 -8.10 -2.04
C ALA A 16 -10.34 -8.21 -0.61
N ALA A 17 -10.95 -9.07 0.21
CA ALA A 17 -10.51 -9.32 1.58
C ALA A 17 -9.07 -9.83 1.64
N ARG A 18 -8.70 -10.82 0.81
CA ARG A 18 -7.33 -11.36 0.75
C ARG A 18 -6.31 -10.32 0.33
N VAL A 19 -6.62 -9.55 -0.71
CA VAL A 19 -5.76 -8.45 -1.20
C VAL A 19 -5.61 -7.37 -0.13
N THR A 20 -6.69 -7.01 0.57
CA THR A 20 -6.68 -6.02 1.66
C THR A 20 -5.81 -6.49 2.80
N VAL A 21 -5.93 -7.75 3.24
CA VAL A 21 -5.07 -8.32 4.28
C VAL A 21 -3.59 -8.27 3.85
N ALA A 22 -3.27 -8.65 2.62
CA ALA A 22 -1.91 -8.57 2.11
C ALA A 22 -1.38 -7.12 2.07
N PHE A 23 -2.20 -6.18 1.62
CA PHE A 23 -1.87 -4.75 1.64
C PHE A 23 -1.64 -4.23 3.07
N SER A 24 -2.50 -4.63 4.02
CA SER A 24 -2.35 -4.30 5.44
C SER A 24 -1.04 -4.86 6.01
N LEU A 25 -0.64 -6.08 5.65
CA LEU A 25 0.66 -6.63 6.08
C LEU A 25 1.83 -5.79 5.56
N VAL A 26 1.78 -5.37 4.29
CA VAL A 26 2.78 -4.45 3.73
C VAL A 26 2.79 -3.13 4.49
N TYR A 27 1.62 -2.53 4.75
CA TYR A 27 1.52 -1.29 5.51
C TYR A 27 2.04 -1.43 6.95
N THR A 28 1.65 -2.47 7.68
CA THR A 28 2.15 -2.77 9.03
C THR A 28 3.66 -2.93 9.04
N SER A 29 4.26 -3.55 8.01
CA SER A 29 5.72 -3.65 7.91
C SER A 29 6.41 -2.29 7.90
N THR A 30 5.80 -1.27 7.27
CA THR A 30 6.34 0.10 7.23
C THR A 30 6.28 0.78 8.60
N LEU A 31 5.21 0.55 9.37
CA LEU A 31 5.08 1.04 10.74
C LEU A 31 6.11 0.38 11.67
N VAL A 32 6.31 -0.93 11.55
CA VAL A 32 7.33 -1.65 12.31
C VAL A 32 8.72 -1.10 11.98
N LEU A 33 9.03 -0.88 10.70
CA LEU A 33 10.29 -0.28 10.28
C LEU A 33 10.48 1.12 10.88
N GLN A 34 9.47 1.98 10.82
CA GLN A 34 9.50 3.32 11.41
C GLN A 34 9.79 3.28 12.92
N ILE A 35 9.14 2.36 13.65
CA ILE A 35 9.37 2.16 15.09
C ILE A 35 10.80 1.66 15.34
N VAL A 36 11.29 0.70 14.57
CA VAL A 36 12.65 0.15 14.69
C VAL A 36 13.70 1.24 14.45
N VAL A 37 13.55 2.01 13.37
CA VAL A 37 14.45 3.13 13.04
C VAL A 37 14.45 4.16 14.17
N LYS A 38 13.27 4.57 14.66
CA LYS A 38 13.16 5.49 15.79
C LYS A 38 13.85 4.95 17.05
N LYS A 39 13.62 3.69 17.41
CA LYS A 39 14.25 3.06 18.59
C LYS A 39 15.77 3.00 18.45
N THR A 40 16.28 2.68 17.27
CA THR A 40 17.72 2.63 16.98
C THR A 40 18.36 4.01 17.10
N LEU A 41 17.73 5.04 16.54
CA LEU A 41 18.22 6.42 16.61
C LEU A 41 18.18 6.98 18.04
N LEU A 42 17.12 6.69 18.81
CA LEU A 42 17.05 7.06 20.23
C LEU A 42 18.16 6.40 21.06
N ARG A 43 18.43 5.11 20.82
CA ARG A 43 19.55 4.40 21.48
C ARG A 43 20.89 5.02 21.12
N LYS A 44 21.11 5.39 19.86
CA LYS A 44 22.32 6.06 19.40
C LYS A 44 22.48 7.45 20.05
N ALA A 45 21.44 8.26 20.05
CA ALA A 45 21.44 9.58 20.66
C ALA A 45 21.73 9.52 22.18
N ARG A 46 21.15 8.54 22.88
CA ARG A 46 21.42 8.30 24.32
C ARG A 46 22.87 7.92 24.59
N LYS A 47 23.46 7.08 23.74
CA LYS A 47 24.88 6.70 23.85
C LYS A 47 25.82 7.90 23.60
N GLU A 48 25.42 8.80 22.71
CA GLU A 48 26.21 9.99 22.37
C GLU A 48 25.91 11.21 23.27
N ASN A 49 25.05 11.09 24.28
CA ASN A 49 24.56 12.20 25.11
C ASN A 49 23.99 13.39 24.30
N LYS A 50 23.38 13.10 23.15
CA LYS A 50 22.74 14.10 22.27
C LYS A 50 21.22 13.99 22.35
N ALA A 51 20.54 15.13 22.15
CA ALA A 51 19.09 15.13 21.96
C ALA A 51 18.74 14.51 20.60
N PHE A 52 17.74 13.62 20.58
CA PHE A 52 17.22 13.07 19.33
C PHE A 52 16.25 14.06 18.69
N HIS A 53 16.60 14.54 17.50
CA HIS A 53 15.74 15.39 16.69
C HIS A 53 15.20 14.58 15.50
N ARG A 54 13.88 14.29 15.52
CA ARG A 54 13.21 13.44 14.52
C ARG A 54 13.43 13.93 13.09
N TYR A 55 13.17 15.21 12.84
CA TYR A 55 13.12 15.79 11.49
C TYR A 55 14.49 16.10 10.88
N SER A 56 15.54 16.21 11.69
CA SER A 56 16.91 16.39 11.18
C SER A 56 17.56 15.06 10.77
N SER A 57 17.02 13.92 11.20
CA SER A 57 17.56 12.60 10.84
C SER A 57 17.07 12.13 9.47
N ALA A 58 17.98 12.02 8.49
CA ALA A 58 17.68 11.48 7.16
C ALA A 58 17.04 10.08 7.22
N ASN A 59 17.52 9.20 8.12
CA ASN A 59 16.97 7.86 8.31
C ASN A 59 15.51 7.89 8.77
N MET A 60 15.19 8.81 9.69
CA MET A 60 13.81 8.98 10.17
C MET A 60 12.92 9.59 9.09
N ARG A 61 13.41 10.58 8.33
CA ARG A 61 12.69 11.15 7.18
C ARG A 61 12.34 10.08 6.13
N ASN A 62 13.27 9.18 5.85
CA ASN A 62 13.03 8.09 4.89
C ASN A 62 11.95 7.12 5.39
N ALA A 63 12.02 6.72 6.67
CA ALA A 63 11.01 5.86 7.27
C ALA A 63 9.63 6.55 7.35
N ASP A 64 9.59 7.85 7.67
CA ASP A 64 8.37 8.65 7.69
C ASP A 64 7.76 8.75 6.28
N ARG A 65 8.58 9.02 5.25
CA ARG A 65 8.12 9.06 3.86
C ARG A 65 7.53 7.73 3.39
N LEU A 66 8.10 6.60 3.80
CA LEU A 66 7.57 5.29 3.44
C LEU A 66 6.13 5.11 3.95
N VAL A 67 5.90 5.39 5.24
CA VAL A 67 4.58 5.27 5.87
C VAL A 67 3.59 6.22 5.23
N THR A 68 3.98 7.49 5.07
CA THR A 68 3.12 8.52 4.45
C THR A 68 2.76 8.14 3.02
N ASN A 69 3.71 7.67 2.21
CA ASN A 69 3.43 7.28 0.83
C ASN A 69 2.37 6.18 0.75
N LEU A 70 2.51 5.09 1.52
CA LEU A 70 1.50 4.03 1.50
C LEU A 70 0.14 4.54 2.01
N MET A 71 0.14 5.39 3.05
CA MET A 71 -1.09 5.96 3.60
C MET A 71 -1.83 6.84 2.58
N GLU A 72 -1.13 7.72 1.86
CA GLU A 72 -1.69 8.61 0.83
C GLU A 72 -2.33 7.82 -0.31
N TRP A 73 -1.70 6.73 -0.73
CA TRP A 73 -2.20 5.89 -1.82
C TRP A 73 -3.22 4.84 -1.37
N SER A 74 -3.45 4.67 -0.07
CA SER A 74 -4.37 3.66 0.46
C SER A 74 -5.82 3.91 0.01
N PRO A 75 -6.41 5.11 0.16
CA PRO A 75 -7.78 5.36 -0.30
C PRO A 75 -7.94 5.17 -1.81
N VAL A 76 -6.94 5.63 -2.57
CA VAL A 76 -6.96 5.55 -4.04
C VAL A 76 -6.94 4.11 -4.54
N PHE A 77 -6.32 3.19 -3.78
CA PHE A 77 -6.30 1.76 -4.09
C PHE A 77 -7.52 1.01 -3.54
N LEU A 78 -7.84 1.22 -2.26
CA LEU A 78 -8.89 0.46 -1.57
C LEU A 78 -10.28 0.83 -2.09
N ALA A 79 -10.53 2.09 -2.46
CA ALA A 79 -11.82 2.50 -3.00
C ALA A 79 -12.21 1.71 -4.27
N PRO A 80 -11.43 1.73 -5.38
CA PRO A 80 -11.80 0.95 -6.56
C PRO A 80 -11.78 -0.56 -6.33
N LEU A 81 -10.88 -1.08 -5.48
CA LEU A 81 -10.85 -2.50 -5.12
C LEU A 81 -12.20 -2.94 -4.53
N TRP A 82 -12.69 -2.22 -3.52
CA TRP A 82 -13.93 -2.56 -2.84
C TRP A 82 -15.17 -2.22 -3.67
N SER A 83 -15.15 -1.14 -4.46
CA SER A 83 -16.24 -0.84 -5.41
C SER A 83 -16.43 -1.95 -6.43
N LEU A 84 -15.34 -2.47 -7.01
CA LEU A 84 -15.40 -3.61 -7.93
C LEU A 84 -15.85 -4.89 -7.21
N ALA A 85 -15.44 -5.08 -5.96
CA ALA A 85 -15.81 -6.26 -5.19
C ALA A 85 -17.31 -6.30 -4.85
N MET A 86 -17.86 -5.17 -4.40
CA MET A 86 -19.28 -5.03 -4.02
C MET A 86 -20.23 -5.15 -5.21
N THR A 87 -19.73 -4.89 -6.42
CA THR A 87 -20.50 -5.03 -7.67
C THR A 87 -20.22 -6.35 -8.40
N ASP A 88 -19.53 -7.28 -7.75
CA ASP A 88 -19.12 -8.59 -8.29
C ASP A 88 -18.29 -8.51 -9.59
N ARG A 89 -17.60 -7.39 -9.82
CA ARG A 89 -16.72 -7.15 -10.97
C ARG A 89 -15.23 -7.34 -10.66
N LEU A 90 -14.90 -7.85 -9.47
CA LEU A 90 -13.54 -8.13 -9.05
C LEU A 90 -13.16 -9.59 -9.35
N GLY A 91 -12.73 -9.87 -10.58
CA GLY A 91 -12.30 -11.18 -11.05
C GLY A 91 -11.27 -11.08 -12.18
N GLY A 92 -10.65 -12.22 -12.52
CA GLY A 92 -9.70 -12.31 -13.63
C GLY A 92 -8.60 -11.24 -13.55
N SER A 93 -8.51 -10.38 -14.55
CA SER A 93 -7.47 -9.36 -14.67
C SER A 93 -7.53 -8.26 -13.59
N THR A 94 -8.69 -7.95 -13.01
CA THR A 94 -8.77 -6.92 -11.95
C THR A 94 -8.20 -7.43 -10.63
N VAL A 95 -8.43 -8.71 -10.29
CA VAL A 95 -7.79 -9.36 -9.14
C VAL A 95 -6.27 -9.43 -9.35
N THR A 96 -5.81 -9.80 -10.56
CA THR A 96 -4.38 -9.85 -10.87
C THR A 96 -3.73 -8.46 -10.74
N ALA A 97 -4.37 -7.40 -11.26
CA ALA A 97 -3.88 -6.04 -11.12
C ALA A 97 -3.81 -5.59 -9.65
N ALA A 98 -4.78 -6.00 -8.82
CA ALA A 98 -4.78 -5.68 -7.41
C ALA A 98 -3.63 -6.38 -6.65
N TRP A 99 -3.36 -7.65 -6.95
CA TRP A 99 -2.20 -8.35 -6.40
C TRP A 99 -0.87 -7.78 -6.90
N ALA A 100 -0.79 -7.44 -8.19
CA ALA A 100 0.38 -6.80 -8.77
C ALA A 100 0.68 -5.46 -8.09
N TYR A 101 -0.35 -4.64 -7.82
CA TYR A 101 -0.21 -3.40 -7.05
C TYR A 101 0.41 -3.67 -5.66
N VAL A 102 -0.12 -4.63 -4.90
CA VAL A 102 0.41 -4.97 -3.57
C VAL A 102 1.86 -5.47 -3.66
N ALA A 103 2.18 -6.30 -4.65
CA ALA A 103 3.54 -6.77 -4.88
C ALA A 103 4.51 -5.61 -5.20
N CYS A 104 4.10 -4.68 -6.07
CA CYS A 104 4.87 -3.47 -6.36
C CYS A 104 5.08 -2.61 -5.10
N ARG A 105 4.08 -2.48 -4.21
CA ARG A 105 4.23 -1.78 -2.93
C ARG A 105 5.19 -2.49 -1.97
N GLY A 106 5.14 -3.83 -1.92
CA GLY A 106 6.14 -4.62 -1.20
C GLY A 106 7.56 -4.40 -1.74
N ALA A 107 7.72 -4.41 -3.07
CA ALA A 107 8.99 -4.11 -3.71
C ALA A 107 9.47 -2.68 -3.43
N TYR A 108 8.57 -1.69 -3.42
CA TYR A 108 8.88 -0.31 -3.06
C TYR A 108 9.49 -0.20 -1.65
N VAL A 109 8.90 -0.90 -0.66
CA VAL A 109 9.43 -0.97 0.71
C VAL A 109 10.87 -1.49 0.71
N VAL A 110 11.11 -2.62 0.03
CA VAL A 110 12.43 -3.25 -0.04
C VAL A 110 13.45 -2.33 -0.74
N LEU A 111 13.07 -1.72 -1.86
CA LEU A 111 13.94 -0.82 -2.62
C LEU A 111 14.29 0.44 -1.82
N GLN A 112 13.33 1.03 -1.11
CA GLN A 112 13.57 2.19 -0.27
C GLN A 112 14.45 1.87 0.94
N VAL A 113 14.31 0.68 1.54
CA VAL A 113 15.22 0.23 2.60
C VAL A 113 16.64 0.03 2.08
N LYS A 114 16.80 -0.49 0.86
CA LYS A 114 18.11 -0.81 0.27
C LYS A 114 18.83 0.42 -0.28
N HIS A 115 18.11 1.32 -0.95
CA HIS A 115 18.69 2.45 -1.70
C HIS A 115 18.46 3.81 -1.02
N GLY A 116 17.58 3.87 -0.02
CA GLY A 116 17.16 5.14 0.59
C GLY A 116 16.28 5.96 -0.34
N VAL A 117 16.09 7.23 0.02
CA VAL A 117 15.48 8.25 -0.85
C VAL A 117 16.52 9.34 -1.05
N ALA A 118 16.90 9.57 -2.30
CA ALA A 118 17.82 10.63 -2.68
C ALA A 118 17.13 12.00 -2.51
N GLU A 119 17.86 12.97 -1.94
CA GLU A 119 17.36 14.33 -1.67
C GLU A 119 17.22 15.16 -2.95
N ASP A 120 17.97 14.81 -4.00
CA ASP A 120 17.90 15.40 -5.35
C ASP A 120 16.67 14.94 -6.17
N GLY A 121 15.87 14.04 -5.61
CA GLY A 121 14.68 13.48 -6.27
C GLY A 121 14.98 12.38 -7.29
N ASN A 122 16.25 12.07 -7.57
CA ASN A 122 16.65 11.09 -8.59
C ASN A 122 16.58 9.65 -8.07
N ASN A 123 15.35 9.21 -7.81
CA ASN A 123 15.06 7.90 -7.22
C ASN A 123 14.76 6.83 -8.28
N VAL A 124 15.61 6.71 -9.30
CA VAL A 124 15.46 5.76 -10.42
C VAL A 124 15.15 4.33 -9.96
N PRO A 125 15.79 3.78 -8.90
CA PRO A 125 15.45 2.43 -8.43
C PRO A 125 14.02 2.33 -7.91
N LEU A 126 13.49 3.38 -7.28
CA LEU A 126 12.11 3.37 -6.75
C LEU A 126 11.08 3.40 -7.89
N TRP A 127 11.40 4.08 -9.00
CA TRP A 127 10.54 4.18 -10.17
C TRP A 127 10.17 2.83 -10.77
N ALA A 128 11.08 1.85 -10.69
CA ALA A 128 10.84 0.48 -11.16
C ALA A 128 9.65 -0.19 -10.45
N SER A 129 9.33 0.21 -9.22
CA SER A 129 8.15 -0.28 -8.49
C SER A 129 6.96 0.69 -8.56
N THR A 130 7.23 2.00 -8.61
CA THR A 130 6.19 3.03 -8.59
C THR A 130 5.39 3.08 -9.89
N PHE A 131 6.04 3.08 -11.06
CA PHE A 131 5.31 3.20 -12.33
C PHE A 131 4.41 2.00 -12.62
N PRO A 132 4.85 0.74 -12.44
CA PRO A 132 3.95 -0.40 -12.58
C PRO A 132 2.78 -0.35 -11.59
N ALA A 133 3.01 0.10 -10.35
CA ALA A 133 1.94 0.29 -9.37
C ALA A 133 0.90 1.32 -9.85
N TYR A 134 1.34 2.44 -10.43
CA TYR A 134 0.44 3.43 -11.03
C TYR A 134 -0.35 2.86 -12.21
N GLY A 135 0.27 2.04 -13.06
CA GLY A 135 -0.43 1.32 -14.13
C GLY A 135 -1.55 0.42 -13.59
N CYS A 136 -1.27 -0.36 -12.53
CA CYS A 136 -2.27 -1.20 -11.88
C CYS A 136 -3.40 -0.37 -11.27
N LEU A 137 -3.06 0.76 -10.63
CA LEU A 137 -4.03 1.65 -10.00
C LEU A 137 -4.95 2.32 -11.02
N LEU A 138 -4.38 2.86 -12.09
CA LEU A 138 -5.15 3.45 -13.20
C LEU A 138 -6.06 2.43 -13.87
N TYR A 139 -5.59 1.19 -14.02
CA TYR A 139 -6.41 0.10 -14.54
C TYR A 139 -7.62 -0.19 -13.63
N LEU A 140 -7.41 -0.33 -12.32
CA LEU A 140 -8.50 -0.55 -11.36
C LEU A 140 -9.49 0.61 -11.34
N LEU A 141 -8.97 1.84 -11.30
CA LEU A 141 -9.80 3.05 -11.38
C LEU A 141 -10.62 3.08 -12.66
N GLY A 142 -9.99 2.90 -13.82
CA GLY A 142 -10.69 2.86 -15.11
C GLY A 142 -11.75 1.77 -15.20
N LYS A 143 -11.55 0.62 -14.55
CA LYS A 143 -12.57 -0.44 -14.45
C LYS A 143 -13.70 -0.09 -13.48
N SER A 144 -13.43 0.74 -12.48
CA SER A 144 -14.45 1.20 -11.54
C SER A 144 -15.30 2.36 -12.07
N VAL A 145 -14.80 3.15 -13.03
CA VAL A 145 -15.51 4.32 -13.60
C VAL A 145 -16.91 3.95 -14.11
N PRO A 146 -17.13 2.91 -14.94
CA PRO A 146 -18.47 2.55 -15.43
C PRO A 146 -19.53 2.34 -14.34
N LEU A 147 -19.11 1.97 -13.11
CA LEU A 147 -20.03 1.80 -11.98
C LEU A 147 -20.78 3.08 -11.61
N LEU A 148 -20.25 4.25 -11.93
CA LEU A 148 -20.91 5.52 -11.64
C LEU A 148 -22.03 5.84 -12.65
N TRP A 149 -22.03 5.21 -13.82
CA TRP A 149 -23.02 5.42 -14.89
C TRP A 149 -24.02 4.25 -15.00
N ASP A 150 -23.67 3.05 -14.54
CA ASP A 150 -24.53 1.85 -14.56
C ASP A 150 -25.65 1.85 -13.49
N VAL A 151 -25.95 3.00 -12.88
CA VAL A 151 -27.11 3.16 -11.98
C VAL A 151 -28.32 3.56 -12.83
N SER A 152 -28.89 2.60 -13.57
CA SER A 152 -30.13 2.77 -14.35
C SER A 152 -31.00 1.53 -14.23
#